data_AF-A0A3D8GTZ4-F1
#
_entry.id   AF-A0A3D8GTZ4-F1
#
_cell.length_a   1.000
_cell.length_b   1.000
_cell.length_c   1.000
_cell.angle_alpha   90.00
_cell.angle_beta   90.00
_cell.angle_gamma   90.00
#
_symmetry.space_group_name_H-M   'P 1'
#
loop_
_entity.id
_entity.type
_entity.pdbx_description
1 polymer ?
#
loop_
_entity_poly.entity_id
_entity_poly.type
_entity_poly.pdbx_seq_one_letter_code
_entity_poly.pdbx_strand_id
1 'polypeptide(L)'
;MMGMIASFFRVTPKALQGLKSNPDEAADLIFEMEEIEELELDIDKSWHGIYFLLSGVADIDQPTGGHIGRAVLGGHELGEDYGYGPLRYFEPSEVAEIYNELKEISPDELASRFDRETLSEHGIYPMNKKWTEEDKDYLVDNYDFLLRYYETAVKNNEGMLLLIQ
;
A
#
# COMPACT_ATOMS: atom_id res chain seq x y z
N MET A 1 -15.99 -15.43 -2.64
CA MET A 1 -14.54 -15.72 -2.70
C MET A 1 -13.85 -14.55 -2.03
N MET A 2 -13.00 -14.79 -1.02
CA MET A 2 -12.11 -13.75 -0.48
C MET A 2 -11.17 -13.31 -1.61
N GLY A 3 -10.88 -12.02 -1.69
CA GLY A 3 -10.04 -11.43 -2.74
C GLY A 3 -8.86 -10.70 -2.10
N MET A 4 -7.83 -10.39 -2.88
CA MET A 4 -6.59 -9.77 -2.43
C MET A 4 -6.82 -8.39 -1.81
N ILE A 5 -6.39 -8.22 -0.56
CA ILE A 5 -6.37 -6.93 0.14
C ILE A 5 -4.94 -6.43 0.32
N ALA A 6 -4.77 -5.16 0.67
CA ALA A 6 -3.47 -4.61 1.02
C ALA A 6 -3.47 -4.04 2.44
N SER A 7 -2.55 -4.58 3.26
CA SER A 7 -2.32 -4.16 4.64
C SER A 7 -0.97 -3.45 4.77
N PHE A 8 -0.95 -2.38 5.54
CA PHE A 8 0.24 -1.59 5.87
C PHE A 8 0.44 -1.58 7.37
N PHE A 9 1.69 -1.71 7.84
CA PHE A 9 2.01 -1.70 9.27
C PHE A 9 3.12 -0.71 9.58
N ARG A 10 2.86 0.26 10.45
CA ARG A 10 3.87 1.20 10.96
C ARG A 10 4.70 0.49 12.00
N VAL A 11 6.02 0.59 11.87
CA VAL A 11 6.96 -0.08 12.76
C VAL A 11 8.08 0.85 13.18
N THR A 12 8.48 0.76 14.44
CA THR A 12 9.67 1.49 14.90
C THR A 12 10.91 0.98 14.16
N PRO A 13 11.96 1.81 13.98
CA PRO A 13 13.21 1.36 13.35
C PRO A 13 13.83 0.14 14.04
N LYS A 14 13.67 0.03 15.37
CA LYS A 14 14.15 -1.10 16.15
C LYS A 14 13.37 -2.39 15.84
N ALA A 15 12.05 -2.31 15.75
CA ALA A 15 11.21 -3.45 15.38
C ALA A 15 11.53 -3.91 13.96
N LEU A 16 11.61 -2.98 13.00
CA LEU A 16 11.99 -3.28 11.62
C LEU A 16 13.35 -3.99 11.54
N GLN A 17 14.36 -3.51 12.28
CA GLN A 17 15.67 -4.17 12.34
C GLN A 17 15.58 -5.59 12.93
N GLY A 18 14.70 -5.81 13.91
CA GLY A 18 14.43 -7.14 14.48
C GLY A 18 13.87 -8.10 13.43
N LEU A 19 12.86 -7.66 12.67
CA LEU A 19 12.25 -8.44 11.58
C LEU A 19 13.26 -8.75 10.47
N LYS A 20 14.06 -7.75 10.05
CA LYS A 20 15.13 -7.93 9.06
C LYS A 20 16.22 -8.92 9.49
N SER A 21 16.39 -9.12 10.80
CA SER A 21 17.36 -10.09 11.33
C SER A 21 16.81 -11.52 11.35
N ASN A 22 15.50 -11.69 11.17
CA ASN A 22 14.79 -12.98 11.16
C ASN A 22 13.77 -12.99 10.00
N PRO A 23 14.24 -12.89 8.73
CA PRO A 23 13.36 -12.68 7.58
C PRO A 23 12.32 -13.79 7.41
N ASP A 24 12.70 -15.05 7.66
CA ASP A 24 11.82 -16.21 7.46
C ASP A 24 10.67 -16.26 8.48
N GLU A 25 10.83 -15.60 9.64
CA GLU A 25 9.84 -15.52 10.71
C GLU A 25 9.13 -14.15 10.73
N ALA A 26 9.45 -13.24 9.80
CA ALA A 26 9.03 -11.84 9.89
C ALA A 26 7.51 -11.66 9.87
N ALA A 27 6.77 -12.41 9.04
CA ALA A 27 5.31 -12.30 9.03
C ALA A 27 4.69 -12.85 10.31
N ASP A 28 5.15 -14.00 10.80
CA ASP A 28 4.66 -14.58 12.05
C ASP A 28 4.90 -13.62 13.22
N LEU A 29 6.10 -13.03 13.29
CA LEU A 29 6.44 -12.04 14.31
C LEU A 29 5.56 -10.80 14.28
N ILE A 30 5.04 -10.39 13.12
CA ILE A 30 4.10 -9.27 12.97
C ILE A 30 2.73 -9.66 13.54
N PHE A 31 2.22 -10.82 13.15
CA PHE A 31 0.90 -11.29 13.60
C PHE A 31 0.88 -11.66 15.08
N GLU A 32 2.05 -11.90 15.69
CA GLU A 32 2.21 -12.10 17.13
C GLU A 32 2.32 -10.78 17.94
N MET A 33 2.45 -9.61 17.29
CA MET A 33 2.51 -8.34 18.02
C MET A 33 1.13 -8.01 18.63
N GLU A 34 1.08 -7.82 19.95
CA GLU A 34 -0.18 -7.62 20.70
C GLU A 34 -1.02 -6.44 20.20
N GLU A 35 -0.37 -5.40 19.64
CA GLU A 35 -1.02 -4.16 19.17
C GLU A 35 -1.09 -4.08 17.64
N ILE A 36 -0.92 -5.18 16.90
CA ILE A 36 -0.78 -5.12 15.45
C ILE A 36 -1.99 -4.51 14.73
N GLU A 37 -3.20 -4.80 15.20
CA GLU A 37 -4.44 -4.24 14.66
C GLU A 37 -4.50 -2.71 14.82
N GLU A 38 -3.91 -2.16 15.89
CA GLU A 38 -3.82 -0.71 16.10
C GLU A 38 -2.75 -0.07 15.21
N LEU A 39 -1.75 -0.86 14.82
CA LEU A 39 -0.69 -0.48 13.91
C LEU A 39 -1.03 -0.75 12.45
N GLU A 40 -2.10 -1.47 12.13
CA GLU A 40 -2.49 -1.81 10.76
C GLU A 40 -3.31 -0.69 10.11
N LEU A 41 -3.06 -0.48 8.82
CA LEU A 41 -4.03 0.10 7.89
C LEU A 41 -4.34 -0.93 6.80
N ASP A 42 -5.58 -1.41 6.78
CA ASP A 42 -6.14 -2.19 5.68
C ASP A 42 -6.89 -1.24 4.74
N ILE A 43 -6.47 -1.18 3.47
CA ILE A 43 -7.17 -0.42 2.41
C ILE A 43 -8.06 -1.32 1.54
N ASP A 44 -8.34 -2.53 2.01
CA ASP A 44 -9.11 -3.58 1.37
C ASP A 44 -8.63 -3.79 -0.08
N LYS A 45 -9.53 -3.85 -1.05
CA LYS A 45 -9.24 -4.15 -2.47
C LYS A 45 -8.94 -2.90 -3.30
N SER A 46 -8.77 -1.75 -2.66
CA SER A 46 -8.55 -0.48 -3.35
C SER A 46 -7.14 -0.33 -3.92
N TRP A 47 -6.20 -1.17 -3.50
CA TRP A 47 -4.76 -1.03 -3.80
C TRP A 47 -4.44 -0.87 -5.29
N HIS A 48 -4.99 -1.70 -6.18
CA HIS A 48 -4.69 -1.62 -7.61
C HIS A 48 -5.30 -0.36 -8.24
N GLY A 49 -6.52 0.00 -7.83
CA GLY A 49 -7.18 1.24 -8.24
C GLY A 49 -6.39 2.47 -7.82
N ILE A 50 -5.99 2.55 -6.55
CA ILE A 50 -5.16 3.66 -6.05
C ILE A 50 -3.83 3.71 -6.79
N TYR A 51 -3.14 2.57 -6.93
CA TYR A 51 -1.90 2.48 -7.69
C TYR A 51 -2.06 3.00 -9.13
N PHE A 52 -3.12 2.60 -9.82
CA PHE A 52 -3.41 3.04 -11.18
C PHE A 52 -3.67 4.54 -11.26
N LEU A 53 -4.47 5.11 -10.34
CA LEU A 53 -4.77 6.54 -10.31
C LEU A 53 -3.54 7.41 -9.99
N LEU A 54 -2.60 6.87 -9.20
CA LEU A 54 -1.34 7.54 -8.88
C LEU A 54 -0.33 7.48 -10.04
N SER A 55 -0.18 6.31 -10.67
CA SER A 55 0.92 6.01 -11.59
C SER A 55 0.53 6.02 -13.07
N GLY A 56 -0.75 5.84 -13.39
CA GLY A 56 -1.24 5.57 -14.75
C GLY A 56 -0.87 4.18 -15.29
N VAL A 57 -0.30 3.29 -14.46
CA VAL A 57 0.16 1.97 -14.88
C VAL A 57 -0.78 0.87 -14.36
N ALA A 58 -1.23 0.02 -15.28
CA ALA A 58 -2.09 -1.11 -14.96
C ALA A 58 -1.30 -2.38 -14.61
N ASP A 59 -0.10 -2.54 -15.16
CA ASP A 59 0.74 -3.72 -14.95
C ASP A 59 1.39 -3.69 -13.55
N ILE A 60 1.12 -4.73 -12.76
CA ILE A 60 1.64 -4.89 -11.39
C ILE A 60 2.96 -5.67 -11.36
N ASP A 61 3.29 -6.40 -12.43
CA ASP A 61 4.55 -7.13 -12.58
C ASP A 61 5.69 -6.20 -13.02
N GLN A 62 5.32 -5.05 -13.61
CA GLN A 62 6.24 -3.99 -14.03
C GLN A 62 5.84 -2.64 -13.43
N PRO A 63 5.90 -2.50 -12.09
CA PRO A 63 5.46 -1.27 -11.46
C PRO A 63 6.37 -0.09 -11.80
N THR A 64 5.84 1.13 -11.80
CA THR A 64 6.66 2.32 -12.06
C THR A 64 7.74 2.45 -10.98
N GLY A 65 8.99 2.71 -11.39
CA GLY A 65 10.10 2.88 -10.45
C GLY A 65 10.08 4.19 -9.64
N GLY A 66 9.16 5.12 -9.92
CA GLY A 66 9.02 6.36 -9.15
C GLY A 66 8.45 6.11 -7.74
N HIS A 67 8.72 7.01 -6.78
CA HIS A 67 8.32 6.79 -5.39
C HIS A 67 6.80 6.64 -5.22
N ILE A 68 6.01 7.31 -6.06
CA ILE A 68 4.55 7.23 -5.98
C ILE A 68 3.98 5.84 -6.29
N GLY A 69 4.57 5.10 -7.24
CA GLY A 69 4.17 3.72 -7.52
C GLY A 69 4.63 2.75 -6.42
N ARG A 70 5.75 3.06 -5.78
CA ARG A 70 6.25 2.30 -4.63
C ARG A 70 5.32 2.40 -3.42
N ALA A 71 4.55 3.48 -3.29
CA ALA A 71 3.65 3.70 -2.16
C ALA A 71 2.65 2.55 -1.92
N VAL A 72 2.31 1.79 -2.98
CA VAL A 72 1.39 0.64 -2.93
C VAL A 72 2.07 -0.67 -3.32
N LEU A 73 2.90 -0.68 -4.38
CA LEU A 73 3.50 -1.90 -4.95
C LEU A 73 5.04 -1.92 -4.90
N GLY A 74 5.64 -1.21 -3.94
CA GLY A 74 7.09 -1.14 -3.78
C GLY A 74 7.61 -1.82 -2.52
N GLY A 75 8.78 -1.37 -2.07
CA GLY A 75 9.46 -1.86 -0.88
C GLY A 75 10.55 -2.85 -1.19
N HIS A 76 11.34 -3.15 -0.16
CA HIS A 76 12.30 -4.24 -0.17
C HIS A 76 11.59 -5.51 0.31
N GLU A 77 11.82 -6.62 -0.37
CA GLU A 77 11.26 -7.91 0.02
C GLU A 77 11.89 -8.40 1.33
N LEU A 78 11.08 -9.04 2.16
CA LEU A 78 11.45 -9.56 3.47
C LEU A 78 10.77 -10.91 3.69
N GLY A 79 11.57 -11.97 3.78
CA GLY A 79 11.07 -13.33 4.03
C GLY A 79 10.55 -14.02 2.78
N GLU A 80 9.73 -15.04 3.00
CA GLU A 80 9.16 -15.89 1.96
C GLU A 80 7.87 -15.29 1.36
N ASP A 81 7.41 -15.87 0.25
CA ASP A 81 6.15 -15.51 -0.41
C ASP A 81 4.94 -16.08 0.36
N TYR A 82 3.98 -15.23 0.71
CA TYR A 82 2.77 -15.59 1.45
C TYR A 82 1.54 -15.81 0.56
N GLY A 83 1.75 -16.00 -0.74
CA GLY A 83 0.73 -16.36 -1.74
C GLY A 83 0.57 -15.32 -2.84
N TYR A 84 0.75 -14.04 -2.51
CA TYR A 84 0.70 -12.91 -3.45
C TYR A 84 1.96 -12.04 -3.40
N GLY A 85 3.08 -12.65 -2.98
CA GLY A 85 4.37 -12.01 -2.79
C GLY A 85 4.84 -12.06 -1.33
N PRO A 86 6.11 -11.72 -1.10
CA PRO A 86 6.66 -11.63 0.24
C PRO A 86 6.13 -10.39 0.95
N LEU A 87 6.29 -10.38 2.28
CA LEU A 87 6.20 -9.15 3.05
C LEU A 87 7.23 -8.14 2.50
N ARG A 88 6.86 -6.86 2.44
CA ARG A 88 7.74 -5.81 1.95
C ARG A 88 7.91 -4.73 3.00
N TYR A 89 9.01 -3.97 2.92
CA TYR A 89 9.27 -2.89 3.85
C TYR A 89 9.87 -1.64 3.21
N PHE A 90 9.72 -0.53 3.93
CA PHE A 90 10.43 0.73 3.73
C PHE A 90 11.16 1.12 5.00
N GLU A 91 12.39 1.61 4.81
CA GLU A 91 13.09 2.33 5.87
C GLU A 91 12.41 3.68 6.16
N PRO A 92 12.57 4.27 7.35
CA PRO A 92 11.96 5.56 7.69
C PRO A 92 12.30 6.69 6.70
N SER A 93 13.50 6.68 6.12
CA SER A 93 13.89 7.65 5.09
C SER A 93 13.10 7.48 3.80
N GLU A 94 12.84 6.24 3.38
CA GLU A 94 12.05 5.95 2.18
C GLU A 94 10.58 6.29 2.38
N VAL A 95 10.03 6.04 3.57
CA VAL A 95 8.68 6.48 3.95
C VAL A 95 8.55 8.00 3.80
N ALA A 96 9.55 8.77 4.24
CA ALA A 96 9.57 10.22 4.09
C ALA A 96 9.68 10.68 2.63
N GLU A 97 10.51 10.02 1.82
CA GLU A 97 10.63 10.29 0.38
C GLU A 97 9.31 10.04 -0.35
N ILE A 98 8.67 8.90 -0.09
CA ILE A 98 7.38 8.53 -0.68
C ILE A 98 6.30 9.53 -0.25
N TYR A 99 6.20 9.84 1.04
CA TYR A 99 5.19 10.79 1.53
C TYR A 99 5.35 12.18 0.90
N ASN A 100 6.59 12.62 0.67
CA ASN A 100 6.83 13.93 0.05
C ASN A 100 6.30 14.03 -1.38
N GLU A 101 6.25 12.93 -2.15
CA GLU A 101 5.60 12.90 -3.45
C GLU A 101 4.09 12.67 -3.31
N LEU A 102 3.70 11.77 -2.41
CA LEU A 102 2.30 11.38 -2.24
C LEU A 102 1.43 12.56 -1.85
N LYS A 103 1.91 13.44 -0.96
CA LYS A 103 1.15 14.61 -0.47
C LYS A 103 0.89 15.69 -1.51
N GLU A 104 1.62 15.68 -2.63
CA GLU A 104 1.40 16.63 -3.73
C GLU A 104 0.14 16.27 -4.52
N ILE A 105 -0.37 15.05 -4.36
CA ILE A 105 -1.65 14.60 -4.90
C ILE A 105 -2.67 14.64 -3.76
N SER A 106 -3.59 15.59 -3.79
CA SER A 106 -4.70 15.59 -2.84
C SER A 106 -5.71 14.48 -3.16
N PRO A 107 -6.56 14.08 -2.20
CA PRO A 107 -7.70 13.20 -2.49
C PRO A 107 -8.60 13.75 -3.62
N ASP A 108 -8.80 15.06 -3.70
CA ASP A 108 -9.55 15.71 -4.79
C ASP A 108 -8.85 15.57 -6.15
N GLU A 109 -7.52 15.70 -6.19
CA GLU A 109 -6.72 15.50 -7.40
C GLU A 109 -6.79 14.04 -7.84
N LEU A 110 -6.65 13.07 -6.92
CA LEU A 110 -6.81 11.65 -7.21
C LEU A 110 -8.22 11.36 -7.76
N ALA A 111 -9.25 11.94 -7.12
CA ALA A 111 -10.64 11.83 -7.53
C ALA A 111 -10.87 12.36 -8.96
N SER A 112 -10.15 13.40 -9.37
CA SER A 112 -10.25 13.97 -10.72
C SER A 112 -9.70 13.04 -11.81
N ARG A 113 -8.84 12.09 -11.45
CA ARG A 113 -8.25 11.10 -12.37
C ARG A 113 -9.10 9.85 -12.55
N PHE A 114 -10.14 9.68 -11.72
CA PHE A 114 -11.02 8.53 -11.78
C PHE A 114 -11.82 8.52 -13.09
N ASP A 115 -11.70 7.41 -13.82
CA ASP A 115 -12.54 7.10 -14.98
C ASP A 115 -12.90 5.61 -14.96
N ARG A 116 -14.15 5.30 -14.61
CA ARG A 116 -14.60 3.90 -14.41
C ARG A 116 -14.46 3.02 -15.66
N GLU A 117 -14.53 3.62 -16.85
CA GLU A 117 -14.42 2.89 -18.12
C GLU A 117 -12.97 2.48 -18.34
N THR A 118 -12.03 3.42 -18.16
CA THR A 118 -10.58 3.19 -18.19
C THR A 118 -10.16 2.13 -17.18
N LEU A 119 -10.58 2.23 -15.91
CA LEU A 119 -10.22 1.20 -14.90
C LEU A 119 -10.74 -0.19 -15.30
N SER A 120 -11.96 -0.26 -15.84
CA SER A 120 -12.57 -1.54 -16.26
C SER A 120 -11.89 -2.11 -17.50
N GLU A 121 -11.54 -1.27 -18.48
CA GLU A 121 -10.86 -1.66 -19.72
C GLU A 121 -9.43 -2.16 -19.48
N HIS A 122 -8.73 -1.53 -18.53
CA HIS A 122 -7.41 -1.95 -18.10
C HIS A 122 -7.42 -3.17 -17.16
N GLY A 123 -8.60 -3.69 -16.81
CA GLY A 123 -8.71 -4.86 -15.94
C GLY A 123 -8.18 -4.60 -14.52
N ILE A 124 -8.35 -3.38 -14.01
CA ILE A 124 -7.86 -3.01 -12.68
C ILE A 124 -8.63 -3.80 -11.61
N TYR A 125 -7.87 -4.42 -10.69
CA TYR A 125 -8.40 -5.23 -9.59
C TYR A 125 -9.34 -4.42 -8.70
N PRO A 126 -10.52 -4.94 -8.28
CA PRO A 126 -10.93 -6.35 -8.33
C PRO A 126 -11.55 -6.76 -9.67
N MET A 127 -10.80 -7.55 -10.45
CA MET A 127 -11.04 -7.94 -11.86
C MET A 127 -12.41 -8.60 -12.14
N ASN A 128 -13.16 -8.93 -11.10
CA ASN A 128 -14.47 -9.59 -11.16
C ASN A 128 -15.66 -8.63 -11.09
N LYS A 129 -15.43 -7.31 -10.97
CA LYS A 129 -16.48 -6.27 -10.94
C LYS A 129 -16.14 -5.17 -11.95
N LYS A 130 -17.16 -4.60 -12.60
CA LYS A 130 -17.01 -3.33 -13.32
C LYS A 130 -17.00 -2.18 -12.33
N TRP A 131 -16.05 -1.27 -12.47
CA TRP A 131 -16.03 -0.04 -11.69
C TRP A 131 -17.28 0.80 -11.97
N THR A 132 -17.90 1.33 -10.91
CA THR A 132 -19.04 2.25 -10.99
C THR A 132 -18.65 3.62 -10.41
N GLU A 133 -19.46 4.65 -10.65
CA GLU A 133 -19.23 5.97 -10.05
C GLU A 133 -19.24 5.92 -8.51
N GLU A 134 -19.98 4.97 -7.92
CA GLU A 134 -20.02 4.77 -6.46
C GLU A 134 -18.70 4.25 -5.91
N ASP A 135 -17.87 3.59 -6.74
CA ASP A 135 -16.56 3.08 -6.33
C ASP A 135 -15.49 4.18 -6.27
N LYS A 136 -15.77 5.38 -6.80
CA LYS A 136 -14.85 6.51 -6.76
C LYS A 136 -14.55 6.94 -5.33
N ASP A 137 -15.59 7.14 -4.53
CA ASP A 137 -15.45 7.59 -3.14
C ASP A 137 -14.69 6.53 -2.32
N TYR A 138 -14.92 5.24 -2.58
CA TYR A 138 -14.17 4.15 -1.98
C TYR A 138 -12.65 4.23 -2.25
N LEU A 139 -12.22 4.52 -3.49
CA LEU A 139 -10.81 4.68 -3.81
C LEU A 139 -10.21 5.94 -3.15
N VAL A 140 -10.97 7.03 -3.15
CA VAL A 140 -10.53 8.33 -2.61
C VAL A 140 -10.40 8.28 -1.09
N ASP A 141 -11.35 7.68 -0.39
CA ASP A 141 -11.33 7.54 1.07
C ASP A 141 -10.15 6.67 1.53
N ASN A 142 -9.94 5.52 0.88
CA ASN A 142 -8.80 4.65 1.18
C ASN A 142 -7.46 5.33 0.88
N TYR A 143 -7.39 6.15 -0.18
CA TYR A 143 -6.21 6.94 -0.46
C TYR A 143 -5.96 8.02 0.60
N ASP A 144 -6.99 8.73 1.07
CA ASP A 144 -6.85 9.70 2.16
C ASP A 144 -6.37 9.03 3.45
N PHE A 145 -6.88 7.84 3.77
CA PHE A 145 -6.36 7.05 4.89
C PHE A 145 -4.89 6.69 4.70
N LEU A 146 -4.50 6.18 3.52
CA LEU A 146 -3.10 5.86 3.22
C LEU A 146 -2.20 7.10 3.34
N LEU A 147 -2.63 8.24 2.81
CA LEU A 147 -1.86 9.48 2.86
C LEU A 147 -1.63 9.97 4.31
N ARG A 148 -2.67 9.95 5.16
CA ARG A 148 -2.56 10.29 6.59
C ARG A 148 -1.71 9.30 7.37
N TYR A 149 -1.73 8.04 6.95
CA TYR A 149 -0.97 6.98 7.55
C TYR A 149 0.54 7.14 7.27
N TYR A 150 0.92 7.44 6.02
CA TYR A 150 2.28 7.88 5.67
C TYR A 150 2.69 9.14 6.44
N GLU A 151 1.82 10.14 6.56
CA GLU A 151 2.11 11.35 7.33
C GLU A 151 2.45 11.03 8.79
N THR A 152 1.68 10.13 9.42
CA THR A 152 1.90 9.70 10.80
C THR A 152 3.23 8.97 10.95
N ALA A 153 3.54 8.06 10.03
CA ALA A 153 4.81 7.34 10.02
C ALA A 153 6.01 8.30 9.94
N VAL A 154 5.93 9.31 9.06
CA VAL A 154 6.96 10.36 8.95
C VAL A 154 7.10 11.16 10.23
N LYS A 155 5.99 11.60 10.84
CA LYS A 155 6.01 12.36 12.11
C LYS A 155 6.71 11.60 13.24
N ASN A 156 6.57 10.28 13.26
CA ASN A 156 7.13 9.41 14.28
C ASN A 156 8.50 8.80 13.90
N ASN A 157 9.02 9.08 12.70
CA ASN A 157 10.22 8.45 12.16
C ASN A 157 10.14 6.90 12.18
N GLU A 158 9.01 6.38 11.72
CA GLU A 158 8.69 4.96 11.61
C GLU A 158 9.03 4.43 10.21
N GLY A 159 9.41 3.16 10.15
CA GLY A 159 9.38 2.40 8.90
C GLY A 159 7.97 1.89 8.63
N MET A 160 7.79 1.26 7.48
CA MET A 160 6.52 0.67 7.09
C MET A 160 6.71 -0.73 6.53
N LEU A 161 5.77 -1.60 6.82
CA LEU A 161 5.62 -2.91 6.20
C LEU A 161 4.38 -2.91 5.30
N LEU A 162 4.42 -3.71 4.24
CA LEU A 162 3.37 -3.82 3.24
C LEU A 162 3.15 -5.30 2.92
N LEU A 163 1.89 -5.71 2.89
CA LEU A 163 1.49 -7.08 2.56
C LEU A 163 0.25 -7.05 1.67
N ILE A 164 0.30 -7.79 0.56
CA ILE A 164 -0.88 -8.10 -0.26
C ILE A 164 -1.20 -9.57 -0.06
N GLN A 165 -2.45 -9.90 0.28
CA GLN A 165 -2.87 -11.25 0.67
C GLN A 165 -4.34 -11.54 0.34
#